data_AF-A0A7C1YA77-F1
#
_entry.id   AF-A0A7C1YA77-F1
#
_cell.length_a   1.000
_cell.length_b   1.000
_cell.length_c   1.000
_cell.angle_alpha   90.00
_cell.angle_beta   90.00
_cell.angle_gamma   90.00
#
_symmetry.space_group_name_H-M   'P 1'
#
loop_
_entity.id
_entity.type
_entity.pdbx_description
1 polymer ?
#
loop_
_entity_poly.entity_id
_entity_poly.type
_entity_poly.pdbx_seq_one_letter_code
_entity_poly.pdbx_strand_id
1 'polypeptide(L)'
;MATKDSTRLTDKFIRSIKPPAKGNARYTDSEVPGFAVRITATGAIAFVLDYRLDDRNRRGTIGRWPDWNASSARDEAIDKRKLVSQSIDPFEKKHIETLVELKDDYLALHADVKKRAISAKKDRQMLDKHILPTLGKHTRIDRVTTKQIEKLHVSMKDTPYHANRMLALLSKMFNLAIKWKSLSENPCKGIDKFPEPPRERYLKKDELVRLVAALDAFEDRNIASALVLMVLTGCRKTEALTATWDQFDLQEGVWTKPSAHTKQRRTHRIPLNAAAVALLEGITRTDSPYIFPGRVEGQPLQDIKKAWETLRQTAEVPDLRMHDLRHSYASMLASSNLSLPIIGQLLGHTQAQTTQRYAHLLDAPLQDATDKVGALIEDARS
;
A
#
# COMPACT_ATOMS: atom_id res chain seq x y z
N MET A 1 -53.81 -22.18 -3.55
CA MET A 1 -53.68 -21.59 -4.90
C MET A 1 -53.92 -22.74 -5.87
N ALA A 2 -55.05 -22.75 -6.57
CA ALA A 2 -55.46 -23.91 -7.38
C ALA A 2 -54.46 -24.15 -8.53
N THR A 3 -53.71 -25.23 -8.45
CA THR A 3 -52.88 -25.76 -9.54
C THR A 3 -53.81 -26.40 -10.56
N LYS A 4 -54.20 -25.63 -11.59
CA LYS A 4 -54.83 -26.18 -12.79
C LYS A 4 -53.81 -27.01 -13.57
N ASP A 5 -54.30 -28.08 -14.19
CA ASP A 5 -53.60 -29.15 -14.91
C ASP A 5 -52.32 -28.73 -15.65
N SER A 6 -51.27 -29.55 -15.57
CA SER A 6 -50.02 -29.32 -16.29
C SER A 6 -50.28 -29.47 -17.80
N THR A 7 -50.09 -28.38 -18.54
CA THR A 7 -50.20 -28.37 -20.01
C THR A 7 -48.89 -27.79 -20.55
N ARG A 8 -48.43 -28.30 -21.69
CA ARG A 8 -47.27 -27.74 -22.38
C ARG A 8 -47.53 -26.27 -22.71
N LEU A 9 -46.71 -25.37 -22.17
CA LEU A 9 -46.89 -23.94 -22.37
C LEU A 9 -46.48 -23.58 -23.81
N THR A 10 -47.40 -22.99 -24.56
CA THR A 10 -47.16 -22.49 -25.93
C THR A 10 -47.58 -21.03 -26.00
N ASP A 11 -47.03 -20.24 -26.93
CA ASP A 11 -47.45 -18.85 -27.07
C ASP A 11 -48.95 -18.73 -27.40
N LYS A 12 -49.50 -19.71 -28.11
CA LYS A 12 -50.95 -19.81 -28.36
C LYS A 12 -51.74 -19.96 -27.07
N PHE A 13 -51.29 -20.81 -26.16
CA PHE A 13 -51.88 -20.94 -24.83
C PHE A 13 -51.72 -19.65 -24.02
N ILE A 14 -50.53 -19.04 -24.03
CA ILE A 14 -50.26 -17.81 -23.28
C ILE A 14 -51.18 -16.66 -23.72
N ARG A 15 -51.40 -16.50 -25.03
CA ARG A 15 -52.34 -15.51 -25.58
C ARG A 15 -53.79 -15.70 -25.14
N SER A 16 -54.20 -16.92 -24.80
CA SER A 16 -55.58 -17.21 -24.36
C SER A 16 -55.80 -17.05 -22.85
N ILE A 17 -54.74 -16.82 -22.07
CA ILE A 17 -54.82 -16.65 -20.62
C ILE A 17 -55.51 -15.32 -20.30
N LYS A 18 -56.55 -15.37 -19.45
CA LYS A 18 -57.21 -14.18 -18.93
C LYS A 18 -56.59 -13.76 -17.58
N PRO A 19 -56.40 -12.45 -17.34
CA PRO A 19 -55.95 -11.96 -16.04
C PRO A 19 -56.91 -12.38 -14.92
N PRO A 20 -56.41 -12.79 -13.73
CA PRO A 20 -57.25 -13.07 -12.58
C PRO A 20 -57.85 -11.78 -12.00
N ALA A 21 -59.02 -11.87 -11.35
CA ALA A 21 -59.68 -10.72 -10.74
C ALA A 21 -58.83 -10.00 -9.67
N LYS A 22 -57.97 -10.73 -8.95
CA LYS A 22 -57.02 -10.19 -7.96
C LYS A 22 -55.72 -11.00 -7.95
N GLY A 23 -54.61 -10.36 -7.57
CA GLY A 23 -53.33 -11.03 -7.36
C GLY A 23 -52.65 -11.49 -8.65
N ASN A 24 -52.28 -12.77 -8.70
CA ASN A 24 -51.69 -13.40 -9.88
C ASN A 24 -52.16 -14.85 -10.04
N ALA A 25 -52.15 -15.33 -11.27
CA ALA A 25 -52.41 -16.71 -11.64
C ALA A 25 -51.14 -17.32 -12.24
N ARG A 26 -51.03 -18.64 -12.14
CA ARG A 26 -49.85 -19.38 -12.54
C ARG A 26 -50.25 -20.65 -13.28
N TYR A 27 -49.51 -20.94 -14.35
CA TYR A 27 -49.68 -22.11 -15.19
C TYR A 27 -48.32 -22.79 -15.33
N THR A 28 -48.21 -24.03 -14.85
CA THR A 28 -46.97 -24.80 -14.84
C THR A 28 -46.82 -25.58 -16.14
N ASP A 29 -45.60 -25.60 -16.68
CA ASP A 29 -45.26 -26.37 -17.87
C ASP A 29 -45.18 -27.88 -17.55
N SER A 30 -45.64 -28.70 -18.48
CA SER A 30 -45.61 -30.17 -18.34
C SER A 30 -44.24 -30.79 -18.66
N GLU A 31 -43.35 -30.09 -19.38
CA GLU A 31 -42.06 -30.65 -19.83
C GLU A 31 -40.91 -30.30 -18.87
N VAL A 32 -40.89 -29.07 -18.34
CA VAL A 32 -39.82 -28.62 -17.44
C VAL A 32 -40.33 -28.40 -16.02
N PRO A 33 -39.94 -29.22 -15.03
CA PRO A 33 -40.40 -29.07 -13.66
C PRO A 33 -40.06 -27.68 -13.08
N GLY A 34 -41.07 -27.03 -12.49
CA GLY A 34 -40.93 -25.71 -11.88
C GLY A 34 -40.99 -24.54 -12.87
N PHE A 35 -40.85 -24.78 -14.17
CA PHE A 35 -41.06 -23.76 -15.20
C PHE A 35 -42.55 -23.44 -15.31
N ALA A 36 -42.89 -22.15 -15.33
CA ALA A 36 -44.26 -21.71 -15.36
C ALA A 36 -44.41 -20.32 -15.99
N VAL A 37 -45.62 -20.02 -16.44
CA VAL A 37 -46.05 -18.66 -16.76
C VAL A 37 -46.84 -18.09 -15.60
N ARG A 38 -46.52 -16.85 -15.21
CA ARG A 38 -47.23 -16.07 -14.20
C ARG A 38 -47.88 -14.87 -14.86
N ILE A 39 -49.18 -14.68 -14.65
CA ILE A 39 -49.95 -13.51 -15.10
C ILE A 39 -50.46 -12.73 -13.89
N THR A 40 -50.28 -11.41 -13.88
CA THR A 40 -50.83 -10.53 -12.83
C THR A 40 -52.28 -10.14 -13.13
N ALA A 41 -53.01 -9.63 -12.15
CA ALA A 41 -54.34 -9.06 -12.36
C ALA A 41 -54.36 -7.89 -13.38
N THR A 42 -53.23 -7.20 -13.55
CA THR A 42 -53.02 -6.17 -14.58
C THR A 42 -52.70 -6.72 -15.97
N GLY A 43 -52.62 -8.06 -16.12
CA GLY A 43 -52.34 -8.72 -17.39
C GLY A 43 -50.86 -8.81 -17.78
N ALA A 44 -49.92 -8.43 -16.91
CA ALA A 44 -48.50 -8.59 -17.18
C ALA A 44 -48.10 -10.08 -17.06
N ILE A 45 -47.49 -10.62 -18.12
CA ILE A 45 -47.10 -12.02 -18.23
C ILE A 45 -45.59 -12.16 -18.13
N ALA A 46 -45.11 -13.07 -17.28
CA ALA A 46 -43.71 -13.41 -17.14
C ALA A 46 -43.48 -14.92 -17.02
N PHE A 47 -42.39 -15.39 -17.59
CA PHE A 47 -41.86 -16.72 -17.41
C PHE A 47 -41.07 -16.79 -16.11
N VAL A 48 -41.34 -17.80 -15.29
CA VAL A 48 -40.71 -18.01 -13.98
C VAL A 48 -40.22 -19.44 -13.85
N LEU A 49 -39.17 -19.63 -13.04
CA LEU A 49 -38.67 -20.94 -12.65
C LEU A 49 -38.69 -21.04 -11.12
N ASP A 50 -39.43 -22.01 -10.62
CA ASP A 50 -39.40 -22.42 -9.22
C ASP A 50 -38.41 -23.57 -9.04
N TYR A 51 -37.59 -23.47 -8.00
CA TYR A 51 -36.54 -24.44 -7.71
C TYR A 51 -36.27 -24.48 -6.21
N ARG A 52 -35.61 -25.54 -5.76
CA ARG A 52 -35.16 -25.70 -4.38
C ARG A 52 -33.63 -25.68 -4.36
N LEU A 53 -33.06 -24.84 -3.50
CA LEU A 53 -31.62 -24.73 -3.28
C LEU A 53 -31.39 -24.39 -1.79
N ASP A 54 -30.44 -25.05 -1.14
CA ASP A 54 -30.11 -24.90 0.29
C ASP A 54 -31.35 -25.00 1.21
N ASP A 55 -32.20 -26.00 0.96
CA ASP A 55 -33.47 -26.23 1.68
C ASP A 55 -34.50 -25.11 1.61
N ARG A 56 -34.32 -24.14 0.71
CA ARG A 56 -35.26 -23.04 0.49
C ARG A 56 -35.91 -23.18 -0.88
N ASN A 57 -37.22 -22.98 -0.92
CA ASN A 57 -37.96 -22.81 -2.17
C ASN A 57 -37.69 -21.39 -2.68
N ARG A 58 -37.15 -21.29 -3.90
CA ARG A 58 -36.83 -20.03 -4.57
C ARG A 58 -37.61 -19.92 -5.88
N ARG A 59 -37.79 -18.69 -6.35
CA ARG A 59 -38.40 -18.37 -7.64
C ARG A 59 -37.58 -17.31 -8.33
N GLY A 60 -37.18 -17.58 -9.57
CA GLY A 60 -36.58 -16.61 -10.46
C GLY A 60 -37.50 -16.24 -11.62
N THR A 61 -37.33 -15.03 -12.15
CA THR A 61 -38.01 -14.60 -13.37
C THR A 61 -37.03 -14.72 -14.53
N ILE A 62 -37.42 -15.46 -15.57
CA ILE A 62 -36.62 -15.67 -16.79
C ILE A 62 -36.76 -14.46 -17.72
N GLY A 63 -37.99 -14.06 -17.99
CA GLY A 63 -38.27 -13.00 -18.95
C GLY A 63 -39.75 -12.64 -18.99
N ARG A 64 -40.08 -11.51 -19.63
CA ARG A 64 -41.46 -11.07 -19.86
C ARG A 64 -41.93 -11.53 -21.22
N TRP A 65 -43.23 -11.82 -21.35
CA TRP A 65 -43.85 -12.02 -22.65
C TRP A 65 -44.39 -10.67 -23.17
N PRO A 66 -44.26 -10.32 -24.47
CA PRO A 66 -43.76 -11.15 -25.57
C PRO A 66 -42.25 -11.03 -25.87
N ASP A 67 -41.44 -10.33 -25.05
CA ASP A 67 -39.98 -10.21 -25.23
C ASP A 67 -39.30 -11.60 -25.30
N TRP A 68 -39.87 -12.56 -24.57
CA TRP A 68 -39.57 -13.98 -24.64
C TRP A 68 -40.77 -14.74 -25.19
N ASN A 69 -40.49 -15.80 -25.95
CA ASN A 69 -41.50 -16.76 -26.37
C ASN A 69 -41.42 -18.02 -25.48
N ALA A 70 -42.48 -18.84 -25.50
CA ALA A 70 -42.57 -20.02 -24.65
C ALA A 70 -41.47 -21.07 -24.91
N SER A 71 -40.92 -21.12 -26.13
CA SER A 71 -39.85 -22.05 -26.48
C SER A 71 -38.52 -21.59 -25.88
N SER A 72 -38.07 -20.37 -26.19
CA SER A 72 -36.79 -19.84 -25.70
C SER A 72 -36.76 -19.73 -24.18
N ALA A 73 -37.88 -19.37 -23.55
CA ALA A 73 -37.98 -19.32 -22.10
C ALA A 73 -37.87 -20.72 -21.46
N ARG A 74 -38.32 -21.77 -22.15
CA ARG A 74 -38.17 -23.16 -21.69
C ARG A 74 -36.71 -23.61 -21.79
N ASP A 75 -36.04 -23.32 -22.90
CA ASP A 75 -34.62 -23.66 -23.09
C ASP A 75 -33.76 -22.99 -22.00
N GLU A 76 -33.99 -21.70 -21.72
CA GLU A 76 -33.34 -20.98 -20.62
C GLU A 76 -33.69 -21.58 -19.24
N ALA A 77 -34.93 -22.06 -19.03
CA ALA A 77 -35.30 -22.75 -17.80
C ALA A 77 -34.51 -24.05 -17.61
N ILE A 78 -34.26 -24.80 -18.70
CA ILE A 78 -33.44 -26.03 -18.68
C ILE A 78 -32.00 -25.68 -18.28
N ASP A 79 -31.41 -24.66 -18.87
CA ASP A 79 -30.04 -24.25 -18.56
C ASP A 79 -29.88 -23.75 -17.13
N LYS A 80 -30.84 -22.96 -16.64
CA LYS A 80 -30.85 -22.54 -15.23
C LYS A 80 -31.05 -23.71 -14.26
N ARG A 81 -31.81 -24.74 -14.63
CA ARG A 81 -31.93 -25.97 -13.82
C ARG A 81 -30.62 -26.74 -13.74
N LYS A 82 -29.79 -26.75 -14.79
CA LYS A 82 -28.45 -27.36 -14.74
C LYS A 82 -27.58 -26.68 -13.68
N LEU A 83 -27.64 -25.36 -13.58
CA LEU A 83 -26.95 -24.61 -12.52
C LEU A 83 -27.45 -25.01 -11.12
N VAL A 84 -28.77 -25.13 -10.94
CA VAL A 84 -29.35 -25.57 -9.65
C VAL A 84 -28.86 -26.99 -9.29
N SER A 85 -28.78 -27.92 -10.24
CA SER A 85 -28.24 -29.26 -9.96
C SER A 85 -26.77 -29.27 -9.56
N GLN A 86 -26.03 -28.22 -9.92
CA GLN A 86 -24.64 -27.98 -9.50
C GLN A 86 -24.57 -27.18 -8.18
N SER A 87 -25.69 -27.01 -7.48
CA SER A 87 -25.81 -26.17 -6.28
C SER A 87 -25.46 -24.69 -6.52
N ILE A 88 -25.67 -24.18 -7.73
CA ILE A 88 -25.48 -22.77 -8.11
C ILE A 88 -26.85 -22.11 -8.25
N ASP A 89 -27.08 -20.98 -7.58
CA ASP A 89 -28.32 -20.22 -7.74
C ASP A 89 -28.32 -19.44 -9.09
N PRO A 90 -29.18 -19.79 -10.05
CA PRO A 90 -29.18 -19.16 -11.37
C PRO A 90 -29.79 -17.75 -11.39
N PHE A 91 -30.41 -17.30 -10.29
CA PHE A 91 -31.03 -15.99 -10.17
C PHE A 91 -30.44 -15.16 -9.03
N GLU A 92 -29.42 -15.65 -8.34
CA GLU A 92 -28.68 -14.85 -7.38
C GLU A 92 -28.01 -13.69 -8.10
N LYS A 93 -28.45 -12.47 -7.77
CA LYS A 93 -27.74 -11.28 -8.20
C LYS A 93 -26.45 -11.24 -7.43
N LYS A 94 -25.32 -11.55 -8.09
CA LYS A 94 -24.00 -11.35 -7.50
C LYS A 94 -23.91 -9.92 -6.99
N HIS A 95 -23.84 -9.75 -5.68
CA HIS A 95 -23.54 -8.46 -5.09
C HIS A 95 -22.15 -8.06 -5.59
N ILE A 96 -22.08 -6.93 -6.27
CA ILE A 96 -20.79 -6.38 -6.69
C ILE A 96 -20.55 -5.18 -5.80
N GLU A 97 -19.50 -5.30 -4.99
CA GLU A 97 -19.06 -4.28 -4.07
C GLU A 97 -18.90 -2.93 -4.77
N THR A 98 -19.16 -1.88 -4.00
CA THR A 98 -18.84 -0.49 -4.32
C THR A 98 -17.42 -0.15 -3.86
N LEU A 99 -16.88 0.97 -4.33
CA LEU A 99 -15.56 1.43 -3.90
C LEU A 99 -15.47 1.70 -2.39
N VAL A 100 -16.56 2.13 -1.75
CA VAL A 100 -16.59 2.30 -0.28
C VAL A 100 -16.55 0.97 0.45
N GLU A 101 -17.29 -0.04 -0.02
CA GLU A 101 -17.25 -1.39 0.57
C GLU A 101 -15.86 -2.02 0.38
N LEU A 102 -15.28 -1.92 -0.82
CA LEU A 102 -13.91 -2.39 -1.06
C LEU A 102 -12.87 -1.67 -0.19
N LYS A 103 -13.06 -0.37 0.10
CA LYS A 103 -12.21 0.34 1.07
C LYS A 103 -12.35 -0.28 2.45
N ASP A 104 -13.57 -0.52 2.91
CA ASP A 104 -13.81 -0.99 4.27
C ASP A 104 -13.22 -2.41 4.46
N ASP A 105 -13.40 -3.29 3.47
CA ASP A 105 -12.76 -4.61 3.45
C ASP A 105 -11.24 -4.51 3.36
N TYR A 106 -10.69 -3.61 2.54
CA TYR A 106 -9.26 -3.35 2.49
C TYR A 106 -8.69 -2.96 3.86
N LEU A 107 -9.35 -2.03 4.56
CA LEU A 107 -8.91 -1.57 5.86
C LEU A 107 -8.98 -2.70 6.91
N ALA A 108 -10.14 -3.35 7.02
CA ALA A 108 -10.41 -4.38 8.03
C ALA A 108 -9.58 -5.65 7.83
N LEU A 109 -9.46 -6.15 6.59
CA LEU A 109 -8.85 -7.45 6.31
C LEU A 109 -7.37 -7.36 5.95
N HIS A 110 -6.87 -6.16 5.62
CA HIS A 110 -5.50 -5.97 5.17
C HIS A 110 -4.76 -4.84 5.87
N ALA A 111 -5.23 -3.60 5.76
CA ALA A 111 -4.43 -2.44 6.14
C ALA A 111 -4.19 -2.38 7.67
N ASP A 112 -5.26 -2.45 8.46
CA ASP A 112 -5.18 -2.30 9.92
C ASP A 112 -4.57 -3.54 10.60
N VAL A 113 -4.61 -4.70 9.94
CA VAL A 113 -4.06 -5.96 10.48
C VAL A 113 -2.60 -6.18 10.08
N LYS A 114 -2.22 -5.83 8.85
CA LYS A 114 -0.93 -6.23 8.26
C LYS A 114 0.04 -5.09 8.05
N LYS A 115 -0.42 -3.84 8.05
CA LYS A 115 0.44 -2.66 7.89
C LYS A 115 0.68 -1.99 9.24
N ARG A 116 1.76 -1.22 9.32
CA ARG A 116 1.97 -0.30 10.45
C ARG A 116 0.83 0.71 10.50
N ALA A 117 0.38 1.06 11.70
CA ALA A 117 -0.72 1.99 11.92
C ALA A 117 -0.58 3.31 11.13
N ILE A 118 0.64 3.88 11.07
CA ILE A 118 0.89 5.10 10.31
C ILE A 118 0.75 4.91 8.80
N SER A 119 1.06 3.72 8.27
CA SER A 119 0.88 3.42 6.85
C SER A 119 -0.59 3.23 6.52
N ALA A 120 -1.34 2.49 7.35
CA ALA A 120 -2.79 2.34 7.18
C ALA A 120 -3.52 3.68 7.24
N LYS A 121 -3.10 4.57 8.17
CA LYS A 121 -3.61 5.95 8.26
C LYS A 121 -3.39 6.74 6.95
N LYS A 122 -2.21 6.62 6.33
CA LYS A 122 -1.92 7.28 5.04
C LYS A 122 -2.77 6.73 3.90
N ASP A 123 -2.99 5.41 3.85
CA ASP A 123 -3.88 4.81 2.84
C ASP A 123 -5.30 5.33 3.00
N ARG A 124 -5.82 5.34 4.23
CA ARG A 124 -7.16 5.87 4.56
C ARG A 124 -7.30 7.33 4.11
N GLN A 125 -6.31 8.16 4.41
CA GLN A 125 -6.29 9.55 3.95
C GLN A 125 -6.30 9.68 2.42
N MET A 126 -5.50 8.86 1.71
CA MET A 126 -5.48 8.86 0.24
C MET A 126 -6.85 8.46 -0.34
N LEU A 127 -7.48 7.45 0.24
CA LEU A 127 -8.80 6.97 -0.17
C LEU A 127 -9.87 8.03 0.04
N ASP A 128 -9.92 8.63 1.23
CA ASP A 128 -10.97 9.56 1.61
C ASP A 128 -10.85 10.92 0.94
N LYS A 129 -9.63 11.41 0.71
CA LYS A 129 -9.39 12.76 0.18
C LYS A 129 -9.28 12.82 -1.34
N HIS A 130 -8.85 11.75 -2.00
CA HIS A 130 -8.54 11.77 -3.42
C HIS A 130 -9.32 10.72 -4.21
N ILE A 131 -9.24 9.44 -3.83
CA ILE A 131 -9.77 8.36 -4.67
C ILE A 131 -11.31 8.35 -4.66
N LEU A 132 -11.93 8.27 -3.48
CA LEU A 132 -13.38 8.13 -3.36
C LEU A 132 -14.16 9.36 -3.83
N PRO A 133 -13.72 10.62 -3.55
CA PRO A 133 -14.37 11.80 -4.10
C PRO A 133 -14.34 11.86 -5.63
N THR A 134 -13.25 11.42 -6.26
CA THR A 134 -13.11 11.50 -7.72
C THR A 134 -13.77 10.33 -8.46
N LEU A 135 -13.62 9.09 -7.97
CA LEU A 135 -14.19 7.91 -8.64
C LEU A 135 -15.64 7.62 -8.23
N GLY A 136 -16.13 8.26 -7.18
CA GLY A 136 -17.47 8.06 -6.62
C GLY A 136 -17.52 6.91 -5.61
N LYS A 137 -17.91 7.21 -4.37
CA LYS A 137 -17.99 6.25 -3.25
C LYS A 137 -18.83 5.02 -3.56
N HIS A 138 -19.98 5.24 -4.22
CA HIS A 138 -20.96 4.20 -4.53
C HIS A 138 -20.80 3.61 -5.94
N THR A 139 -19.72 3.96 -6.64
CA THR A 139 -19.39 3.34 -7.92
C THR A 139 -19.06 1.87 -7.67
N ARG A 140 -19.74 0.97 -8.38
CA ARG A 140 -19.42 -0.46 -8.35
C ARG A 140 -18.02 -0.72 -8.89
N ILE A 141 -17.30 -1.63 -8.26
CA ILE A 141 -15.90 -1.91 -8.62
C ILE A 141 -15.75 -2.44 -10.05
N ASP A 142 -16.77 -3.12 -10.61
CA ASP A 142 -16.80 -3.60 -12.00
C ASP A 142 -17.04 -2.49 -13.04
N ARG A 143 -17.36 -1.28 -12.60
CA ARG A 143 -17.59 -0.11 -13.47
C ARG A 143 -16.45 0.91 -13.43
N VAL A 144 -15.44 0.68 -12.60
CA VAL A 144 -14.25 1.52 -12.56
C VAL A 144 -13.36 1.18 -13.74
N THR A 145 -13.18 2.13 -14.65
CA THR A 145 -12.40 1.95 -15.87
C THR A 145 -10.94 2.40 -15.69
N THR A 146 -10.03 1.80 -16.47
CA THR A 146 -8.63 2.23 -16.56
C THR A 146 -8.51 3.72 -16.89
N LYS A 147 -9.32 4.22 -17.83
CA LYS A 147 -9.35 5.64 -18.22
C LYS A 147 -9.70 6.58 -17.06
N GLN A 148 -10.59 6.17 -16.15
CA GLN A 148 -10.90 6.99 -14.96
C GLN A 148 -9.73 7.02 -13.98
N ILE A 149 -9.05 5.90 -13.77
CA ILE A 149 -7.88 5.82 -12.89
C ILE A 149 -6.72 6.61 -13.48
N GLU A 150 -6.49 6.53 -14.79
CA GLU A 150 -5.46 7.29 -15.49
C GLU A 150 -5.73 8.80 -15.41
N LYS A 151 -6.98 9.24 -15.62
CA LYS A 151 -7.35 10.64 -15.39
C LYS A 151 -7.07 11.10 -13.96
N LEU A 152 -7.39 10.28 -12.96
CA LEU A 152 -7.08 10.59 -11.56
C LEU A 152 -5.56 10.67 -11.33
N HIS A 153 -4.79 9.73 -11.86
CA HIS A 153 -3.33 9.73 -11.77
C HIS A 153 -2.72 10.98 -12.43
N VAL A 154 -3.15 11.31 -13.65
CA VAL A 154 -2.69 12.50 -14.39
C VAL A 154 -3.08 13.80 -13.69
N SER A 155 -4.23 13.85 -13.02
CA SER A 155 -4.64 15.04 -12.25
C SER A 155 -3.68 15.37 -11.09
N MET A 156 -2.86 14.40 -10.65
CA MET A 156 -1.87 14.54 -9.58
C MET A 156 -0.44 14.78 -10.11
N LYS A 157 -0.25 15.14 -11.39
CA LYS A 157 1.07 15.27 -12.06
C LYS A 157 2.05 16.21 -11.35
N ASP A 158 1.57 17.23 -10.64
CA ASP A 158 2.42 18.18 -9.90
C ASP A 158 3.03 17.54 -8.63
N THR A 159 2.53 16.35 -8.24
CA THR A 159 3.06 15.53 -7.16
C THR A 159 3.28 14.07 -7.60
N PRO A 160 4.23 13.80 -8.51
CA PRO A 160 4.41 12.49 -9.15
C PRO A 160 4.49 11.31 -8.17
N TYR A 161 5.23 11.49 -7.08
CA TYR A 161 5.34 10.49 -6.01
C TYR A 161 3.97 10.15 -5.41
N HIS A 162 3.16 11.15 -5.08
CA HIS A 162 1.82 10.95 -4.52
C HIS A 162 0.88 10.28 -5.52
N ALA A 163 0.94 10.68 -6.80
CA ALA A 163 0.19 10.04 -7.88
C ALA A 163 0.54 8.55 -8.00
N ASN A 164 1.83 8.22 -8.01
CA ASN A 164 2.30 6.83 -8.08
C ASN A 164 1.93 6.02 -6.82
N ARG A 165 1.94 6.64 -5.63
CA ARG A 165 1.45 5.98 -4.41
C ARG A 165 -0.06 5.73 -4.46
N MET A 166 -0.84 6.67 -4.99
CA MET A 166 -2.28 6.51 -5.21
C MET A 166 -2.56 5.33 -6.15
N LEU A 167 -1.88 5.27 -7.30
CA LEU A 167 -2.00 4.16 -8.26
C LEU A 167 -1.60 2.81 -7.63
N ALA A 168 -0.51 2.78 -6.86
CA ALA A 168 -0.08 1.57 -6.16
C ALA A 168 -1.10 1.08 -5.12
N LEU A 169 -1.76 2.01 -4.41
CA LEU A 169 -2.81 1.69 -3.45
C LEU A 169 -4.05 1.12 -4.16
N LEU A 170 -4.55 1.78 -5.20
CA LEU A 170 -5.67 1.28 -6.00
C LEU A 170 -5.38 -0.09 -6.59
N SER A 171 -4.20 -0.25 -7.22
CA SER A 171 -3.78 -1.54 -7.77
C SER A 171 -3.76 -2.64 -6.70
N LYS A 172 -3.30 -2.31 -5.48
CA LYS A 172 -3.32 -3.27 -4.36
C LYS A 172 -4.75 -3.64 -3.92
N MET A 173 -5.66 -2.68 -3.84
CA MET A 173 -7.06 -2.91 -3.48
C MET A 173 -7.77 -3.79 -4.52
N PHE A 174 -7.64 -3.47 -5.81
CA PHE A 174 -8.24 -4.28 -6.88
C PHE A 174 -7.64 -5.68 -6.95
N ASN A 175 -6.33 -5.85 -6.70
CA ASN A 175 -5.73 -7.19 -6.58
C ASN A 175 -6.28 -7.98 -5.37
N LEU A 176 -6.66 -7.30 -4.28
CA LEU A 176 -7.34 -7.95 -3.15
C LEU A 176 -8.78 -8.32 -3.50
N ALA A 177 -9.52 -7.45 -4.20
CA ALA A 177 -10.86 -7.77 -4.72
C ALA A 177 -10.84 -9.00 -5.63
N ILE A 178 -9.82 -9.14 -6.49
CA ILE A 178 -9.63 -10.34 -7.30
C ILE A 178 -9.35 -11.57 -6.43
N LYS A 179 -8.46 -11.43 -5.44
CA LYS A 179 -8.18 -12.50 -4.47
C LYS A 179 -9.44 -12.93 -3.71
N TRP A 180 -10.34 -12.00 -3.42
CA TRP A 180 -11.62 -12.24 -2.76
C TRP A 180 -12.76 -12.64 -3.72
N LYS A 181 -12.46 -12.81 -5.01
CA LYS A 181 -13.40 -13.22 -6.08
C LYS A 181 -14.52 -12.21 -6.36
N SER A 182 -14.36 -10.97 -5.91
CA SER A 182 -15.27 -9.84 -6.17
C SER A 182 -15.06 -9.25 -7.57
N LEU A 183 -13.85 -9.39 -8.14
CA LEU A 183 -13.50 -8.91 -9.48
C LEU A 183 -12.63 -9.94 -10.23
N SER A 184 -12.63 -9.89 -11.57
CA SER A 184 -11.80 -10.77 -12.42
C SER A 184 -10.50 -10.12 -12.88
N GLU A 185 -10.49 -8.80 -13.08
CA GLU A 185 -9.37 -8.07 -13.67
C GLU A 185 -9.05 -6.79 -12.90
N ASN A 186 -7.80 -6.35 -12.96
CA ASN A 186 -7.35 -5.14 -12.26
C ASN A 186 -7.37 -3.94 -13.23
N PRO A 187 -8.25 -2.94 -13.03
CA PRO A 187 -8.35 -1.81 -13.94
C PRO A 187 -7.13 -0.87 -13.87
N CYS A 188 -6.23 -1.03 -12.90
CA CYS A 188 -4.96 -0.30 -12.85
C CYS A 188 -3.86 -0.94 -13.71
N LYS A 189 -4.08 -2.12 -14.31
CA LYS A 189 -3.09 -2.81 -15.14
C LYS A 189 -2.80 -1.98 -16.39
N GLY A 190 -1.52 -1.77 -16.69
CA GLY A 190 -1.06 -1.06 -17.88
C GLY A 190 -0.99 0.47 -17.74
N ILE A 191 -1.30 1.04 -16.56
CA ILE A 191 -1.12 2.47 -16.32
C ILE A 191 0.35 2.73 -15.97
N ASP A 192 1.01 3.57 -16.76
CA ASP A 192 2.39 3.97 -16.54
C ASP A 192 2.52 4.90 -15.33
N LYS A 193 3.60 4.69 -14.57
CA LYS A 193 3.95 5.56 -13.45
C LYS A 193 4.68 6.79 -13.96
N PHE A 194 4.49 7.91 -13.27
CA PHE A 194 5.35 9.06 -13.52
C PHE A 194 6.81 8.73 -13.16
N PRO A 195 7.79 9.26 -13.90
CA PRO A 195 9.18 9.21 -13.48
C PRO A 195 9.35 9.85 -12.09
N GLU A 196 10.02 9.13 -11.19
CA GLU A 196 10.44 9.65 -9.89
C GLU A 196 11.96 9.82 -9.95
N PRO A 197 12.48 11.00 -10.38
CA PRO A 197 13.92 11.16 -10.53
C PRO A 197 14.61 10.93 -9.18
N PRO A 198 15.67 10.11 -9.15
CA PRO A 198 16.44 9.92 -7.92
C PRO A 198 17.01 11.26 -7.49
N ARG A 199 16.92 11.56 -6.19
CA ARG A 199 17.56 12.74 -5.62
C ARG A 199 18.93 12.35 -5.08
N GLU A 200 19.97 12.94 -5.66
CA GLU A 200 21.35 12.79 -5.21
C GLU A 200 21.76 14.06 -4.46
N ARG A 201 21.64 14.01 -3.13
CA ARG A 201 22.07 15.09 -2.24
C ARG A 201 22.81 14.51 -1.05
N TYR A 202 24.03 14.99 -0.85
CA TYR A 202 24.86 14.74 0.32
C TYR A 202 25.71 15.97 0.58
N LEU A 203 26.19 16.14 1.81
CA LEU A 203 27.02 17.26 2.25
C LEU A 203 28.37 17.22 1.55
N LYS A 204 28.78 18.36 0.99
CA LYS A 204 30.16 18.63 0.61
C LYS A 204 31.00 18.94 1.85
N LYS A 205 32.32 18.90 1.71
CA LYS A 205 33.27 19.11 2.82
C LYS A 205 33.08 20.48 3.49
N ASP A 206 32.92 21.54 2.70
CA ASP A 206 32.70 22.91 3.17
C ASP A 206 31.32 23.09 3.82
N GLU A 207 30.28 22.47 3.25
CA GLU A 207 28.92 22.46 3.81
C GLU A 207 28.89 21.75 5.17
N LEU A 208 29.62 20.64 5.31
CA LEU A 208 29.74 19.92 6.58
C LEU A 208 30.37 20.81 7.65
N VAL A 209 31.43 21.55 7.32
CA VAL A 209 32.07 22.50 8.25
C VAL A 209 31.08 23.56 8.71
N ARG A 210 30.34 24.18 7.79
CA ARG A 210 29.32 25.18 8.15
C ARG A 210 28.19 24.57 8.98
N LEU A 211 27.75 23.36 8.67
CA LEU A 211 26.71 22.67 9.42
C LEU A 211 27.15 22.34 10.84
N VAL A 212 28.38 21.85 11.02
CA VAL A 212 28.94 21.56 12.36
C VAL A 212 29.06 22.85 13.17
N ALA A 213 29.60 23.93 12.57
CA ALA A 213 29.68 25.22 13.25
C ALA A 213 28.29 25.75 13.67
N ALA A 214 27.28 25.61 12.81
CA ALA A 214 25.90 25.98 13.15
C ALA A 214 25.31 25.11 14.27
N LEU A 215 25.61 23.80 14.28
CA LEU A 215 25.19 22.89 15.35
C LEU A 215 25.89 23.22 16.68
N ASP A 216 27.17 23.57 16.66
CA ASP A 216 27.93 23.94 17.86
C ASP A 216 27.44 25.24 18.48
N ALA A 217 27.05 26.21 17.65
CA ALA A 217 26.47 27.48 18.11
C ALA A 217 24.97 27.40 18.47
N PHE A 218 24.29 26.26 18.20
CA PHE A 218 22.86 26.14 18.43
C PHE A 218 22.52 26.04 19.92
N GLU A 219 21.57 26.86 20.37
CA GLU A 219 21.19 27.01 21.79
C GLU A 219 20.61 25.71 22.38
N ASP A 220 19.70 25.05 21.65
CA ASP A 220 19.10 23.79 22.10
C ASP A 220 20.07 22.63 21.89
N ARG A 221 20.92 22.39 22.89
CA ARG A 221 21.93 21.31 22.88
C ARG A 221 21.33 19.92 22.74
N ASN A 222 20.11 19.70 23.22
CA ASN A 222 19.44 18.40 23.11
C ASN A 222 19.12 18.09 21.64
N ILE A 223 18.59 19.07 20.90
CA ILE A 223 18.37 18.94 19.45
C ILE A 223 19.71 18.85 18.69
N ALA A 224 20.68 19.70 19.03
CA ALA A 224 21.98 19.72 18.36
C ALA A 224 22.68 18.36 18.48
N SER A 225 22.77 17.80 19.69
CA SER A 225 23.38 16.50 19.95
C SER A 225 22.67 15.37 19.21
N ALA A 226 21.33 15.39 19.11
CA ALA A 226 20.58 14.41 18.32
C ALA A 226 20.96 14.44 16.83
N LEU A 227 21.15 15.64 16.26
CA LEU A 227 21.57 15.82 14.87
C LEU A 227 23.04 15.43 14.65
N VAL A 228 23.94 15.78 15.58
CA VAL A 228 25.34 15.35 15.53
C VAL A 228 25.44 13.83 15.57
N LEU A 229 24.68 13.16 16.43
CA LEU A 229 24.62 11.69 16.47
C LEU A 229 24.18 11.11 15.12
N MET A 230 23.21 11.74 14.44
CA MET A 230 22.77 11.32 13.10
C MET A 230 23.88 11.46 12.06
N VAL A 231 24.69 12.53 12.11
CA VAL A 231 25.85 12.72 11.22
C VAL A 231 26.91 11.66 11.46
N LEU A 232 27.23 11.40 12.74
CA LEU A 232 28.31 10.48 13.13
C LEU A 232 27.99 9.00 12.87
N THR A 233 26.71 8.63 12.77
CA THR A 233 26.29 7.22 12.68
C THR A 233 25.47 6.88 11.44
N GLY A 234 24.99 7.88 10.69
CA GLY A 234 24.06 7.69 9.59
C GLY A 234 22.73 7.03 9.98
N CYS A 235 22.36 7.04 11.27
CA CYS A 235 21.12 6.42 11.74
C CYS A 235 19.88 7.14 11.19
N ARG A 236 18.73 6.46 11.21
CA ARG A 236 17.46 7.10 10.81
C ARG A 236 17.04 8.11 11.88
N LYS A 237 16.38 9.20 11.46
CA LYS A 237 15.84 10.21 12.39
C LYS A 237 15.10 9.60 13.58
N THR A 238 14.16 8.69 13.32
CA THR A 238 13.40 8.04 14.41
C THR A 238 14.29 7.18 15.30
N GLU A 239 15.31 6.51 14.77
CA GLU A 239 16.27 5.73 15.58
C GLU A 239 17.03 6.65 16.55
N ALA A 240 17.54 7.79 16.08
CA ALA A 240 18.22 8.77 16.94
C ALA A 240 17.28 9.33 18.02
N LEU A 241 16.11 9.81 17.58
CA LEU A 241 15.19 10.53 18.45
C LEU A 241 14.57 9.65 19.54
N THR A 242 14.35 8.36 19.27
CA THR A 242 13.78 7.41 20.24
C THR A 242 14.84 6.51 20.88
N ALA A 243 16.12 6.88 20.78
CA ALA A 243 17.23 6.15 21.39
C ALA A 243 17.13 6.22 22.92
N THR A 244 17.33 5.09 23.59
CA THR A 244 17.33 4.97 25.05
C THR A 244 18.70 4.53 25.55
N TRP A 245 19.04 4.88 26.79
CA TRP A 245 20.37 4.64 27.36
C TRP A 245 20.79 3.16 27.37
N ASP A 246 19.85 2.25 27.57
CA ASP A 246 20.07 0.79 27.58
C ASP A 246 20.46 0.21 26.22
N GLN A 247 20.31 0.98 25.13
CA GLN A 247 20.73 0.55 23.80
C GLN A 247 22.24 0.73 23.57
N PHE A 248 22.94 1.47 24.45
CA PHE A 248 24.33 1.88 24.25
C PHE A 248 25.24 1.25 25.29
N ASP A 249 26.22 0.52 24.78
CA ASP A 249 27.39 0.12 25.54
C ASP A 249 28.54 1.07 25.15
N LEU A 250 28.75 2.10 25.96
CA LEU A 250 29.76 3.12 25.67
C LEU A 250 31.19 2.62 25.93
N GLN A 251 31.37 1.61 26.77
CA GLN A 251 32.67 0.99 27.02
C GLN A 251 33.12 0.19 25.80
N GLU A 252 32.23 -0.63 25.25
CA GLU A 252 32.49 -1.39 24.02
C GLU A 252 32.31 -0.55 22.74
N GLY A 253 31.80 0.68 22.87
CA GLY A 253 31.51 1.57 21.75
C GLY A 253 30.47 0.99 20.80
N VAL A 254 29.37 0.42 21.30
CA VAL A 254 28.35 -0.25 20.50
C VAL A 254 26.97 0.35 20.74
N TRP A 255 26.23 0.59 19.65
CA TRP A 255 24.80 0.88 19.69
C TRP A 255 23.99 -0.31 19.16
N THR A 256 23.16 -0.88 20.01
CA THR A 256 22.25 -1.99 19.71
C THR A 256 20.85 -1.46 19.42
N LYS A 257 20.50 -1.37 18.13
CA LYS A 257 19.22 -0.79 17.70
C LYS A 257 18.07 -1.80 17.80
N PRO A 258 16.94 -1.44 18.42
CA PRO A 258 15.77 -2.30 18.46
C PRO A 258 15.15 -2.47 17.06
N SER A 259 14.73 -3.69 16.73
CA SER A 259 14.06 -3.96 15.45
C SER A 259 12.66 -3.34 15.43
N ALA A 260 12.36 -2.58 14.38
CA ALA A 260 11.01 -2.05 14.12
C ALA A 260 9.99 -3.11 13.62
N HIS A 261 10.35 -4.40 13.65
CA HIS A 261 9.52 -5.52 13.20
C HIS A 261 9.44 -6.63 14.25
N THR A 262 8.23 -6.94 14.72
CA THR A 262 7.93 -7.85 15.84
C THR A 262 8.08 -9.34 15.54
N LYS A 263 8.47 -9.79 14.33
CA LYS A 263 8.47 -11.22 13.98
C LYS A 263 9.77 -11.83 13.49
N GLN A 264 10.80 -11.04 13.19
CA GLN A 264 12.16 -11.55 12.92
C GLN A 264 13.16 -10.53 13.48
N ARG A 265 13.54 -10.72 14.75
CA ARG A 265 14.44 -9.85 15.51
C ARG A 265 15.88 -10.00 15.01
N ARG A 266 16.24 -9.30 13.94
CA ARG A 266 17.65 -8.95 13.70
C ARG A 266 17.92 -7.66 14.45
N THR A 267 18.37 -7.77 15.69
CA THR A 267 18.95 -6.65 16.43
C THR A 267 20.13 -6.14 15.62
N HIS A 268 20.12 -4.86 15.27
CA HIS A 268 21.18 -4.28 14.45
C HIS A 268 22.20 -3.61 15.38
N ARG A 269 23.34 -4.25 15.58
CA ARG A 269 24.46 -3.71 16.35
C ARG A 269 25.37 -2.94 15.41
N ILE A 270 25.70 -1.70 15.76
CA ILE A 270 26.68 -0.89 15.02
C ILE A 270 27.78 -0.40 15.96
N PRO A 271 29.05 -0.37 15.49
CA PRO A 271 30.11 0.29 16.23
C PRO A 271 29.89 1.81 16.21
N LEU A 272 30.26 2.46 17.31
CA LEU A 272 30.33 3.90 17.48
C LEU A 272 31.76 4.34 17.26
N ASN A 273 31.95 5.46 16.58
CA ASN A 273 33.25 6.11 16.53
C ASN A 273 33.51 6.89 17.83
N ALA A 274 34.77 7.23 18.08
CA ALA A 274 35.18 7.93 19.30
C ALA A 274 34.43 9.26 19.52
N ALA A 275 34.12 10.01 18.45
CA ALA A 275 33.37 11.25 18.56
C ALA A 275 31.91 11.02 18.98
N ALA A 276 31.29 9.91 18.56
CA ALA A 276 29.93 9.54 18.97
C ALA A 276 29.91 9.11 20.44
N VAL A 277 30.93 8.38 20.91
CA VAL A 277 31.08 8.03 22.33
C VAL A 277 31.25 9.30 23.17
N ALA A 278 32.19 10.17 22.81
CA ALA A 278 32.44 11.43 23.52
C ALA A 278 31.20 12.34 23.56
N LEU A 279 30.43 12.42 22.47
CA LEU A 279 29.16 13.13 22.43
C LEU A 279 28.18 12.56 23.48
N LEU A 280 28.02 11.24 23.54
CA LEU A 280 27.07 10.58 24.44
C LEU A 280 27.50 10.67 25.91
N GLU A 281 28.79 10.59 26.20
CA GLU A 281 29.35 10.80 27.55
C GLU A 281 29.16 12.24 28.04
N GLY A 282 29.21 13.21 27.12
CA GLY A 282 28.99 14.62 27.42
C GLY A 282 27.53 15.02 27.65
N ILE A 283 26.57 14.12 27.41
CA ILE A 283 25.14 14.39 27.66
C ILE A 283 24.82 14.13 29.13
N THR A 284 24.35 15.17 29.83
CA THR A 284 23.85 15.05 31.20
C THR A 284 22.64 14.12 31.25
N ARG A 285 22.77 13.01 31.97
CA ARG A 285 21.67 12.06 32.18
C ARG A 285 20.59 12.66 33.07
N THR A 286 19.34 12.40 32.71
CA THR A 286 18.14 12.72 33.49
C THR A 286 17.40 11.42 33.84
N ASP A 287 16.30 11.52 34.57
CA ASP A 287 15.45 10.36 34.90
C ASP A 287 14.72 9.77 33.67
N SER A 288 14.81 10.43 32.52
CA SER A 288 14.26 9.93 31.26
C SER A 288 15.04 8.71 30.75
N PRO A 289 14.35 7.64 30.29
CA PRO A 289 15.02 6.53 29.63
C PRO A 289 15.62 6.92 28.27
N TYR A 290 15.08 7.96 27.63
CA TYR A 290 15.55 8.48 26.34
C TYR A 290 16.80 9.32 26.50
N ILE A 291 17.74 9.17 25.56
CA ILE A 291 18.95 9.99 25.45
C ILE A 291 18.58 11.44 25.14
N PHE A 292 17.60 11.64 24.26
CA PHE A 292 17.07 12.95 23.90
C PHE A 292 15.62 13.05 24.38
N PRO A 293 15.37 13.47 25.64
CA PRO A 293 14.01 13.63 26.16
C PRO A 293 13.26 14.73 25.41
N GLY A 294 11.95 14.55 25.26
CA GLY A 294 11.05 15.56 24.71
C GLY A 294 10.57 16.54 25.78
N ARG A 295 9.76 17.52 25.36
CA ARG A 295 9.12 18.49 26.28
C ARG A 295 8.03 17.87 27.15
N VAL A 296 7.44 16.76 26.70
CA VAL A 296 6.44 16.00 27.43
C VAL A 296 7.16 14.90 28.19
N GLU A 297 6.92 14.82 29.50
CA GLU A 297 7.53 13.82 30.35
C GLU A 297 7.28 12.39 29.83
N GLY A 298 8.31 11.54 29.90
CA GLY A 298 8.25 10.16 29.41
C GLY A 298 8.13 10.02 27.89
N GLN A 299 8.26 11.11 27.11
CA GLN A 299 8.26 11.06 25.65
C GLN A 299 9.64 11.42 25.09
N PRO A 300 10.04 10.82 23.96
CA PRO A 300 11.27 11.21 23.26
C PRO A 300 11.11 12.57 22.59
N LEU A 301 12.22 13.15 22.14
CA LEU A 301 12.24 14.30 21.24
C LEU A 301 11.50 13.96 19.92
N GLN A 302 10.44 14.68 19.55
CA GLN A 302 9.59 14.30 18.40
C GLN A 302 9.69 15.23 17.19
N ASP A 303 9.64 16.55 17.40
CA ASP A 303 9.57 17.53 16.32
C ASP A 303 10.76 18.50 16.35
N ILE A 304 11.77 18.17 15.55
CA ILE A 304 12.95 18.99 15.31
C ILE A 304 12.89 19.73 13.97
N LYS A 305 11.74 19.78 13.29
CA LYS A 305 11.65 20.37 11.94
C LYS A 305 11.99 21.85 11.92
N LYS A 306 11.48 22.62 12.90
CA LYS A 306 11.75 24.07 13.00
C LYS A 306 13.23 24.34 13.26
N ALA A 307 13.81 23.63 14.22
CA ALA A 307 15.24 23.73 14.50
C ALA A 307 16.10 23.35 13.27
N TRP A 308 15.71 22.27 12.56
CA TRP A 308 16.37 21.87 11.33
C TRP A 308 16.24 22.91 10.20
N GLU A 309 15.12 23.62 10.11
CA GLU A 309 14.96 24.74 9.17
C GLU A 309 15.96 25.85 9.47
N THR A 310 16.00 26.30 10.73
CA THR A 310 16.92 27.34 11.20
C THR A 310 18.38 26.94 10.94
N LEU A 311 18.79 25.75 11.37
CA LEU A 311 20.17 25.26 11.22
C LEU A 311 20.62 25.23 9.76
N ARG A 312 19.75 24.85 8.84
CA ARG A 312 20.09 24.81 7.41
C ARG A 312 20.21 26.19 6.79
N GLN A 313 19.41 27.15 7.23
CA GLN A 313 19.55 28.53 6.79
C GLN A 313 20.86 29.11 7.33
N THR A 314 21.18 28.90 8.61
CA THR A 314 22.44 29.33 9.22
C THR A 314 23.67 28.69 8.57
N ALA A 315 23.59 27.41 8.20
CA ALA A 315 24.68 26.69 7.54
C ALA A 315 24.71 26.87 6.01
N GLU A 316 23.81 27.69 5.45
CA GLU A 316 23.70 27.97 4.01
C GLU A 316 23.47 26.70 3.15
N VAL A 317 22.66 25.77 3.65
CA VAL A 317 22.28 24.51 2.98
C VAL A 317 20.75 24.33 2.93
N PRO A 318 20.00 25.29 2.36
CA PRO A 318 18.53 25.36 2.43
C PRO A 318 17.82 24.21 1.72
N ASP A 319 18.52 23.44 0.88
CA ASP A 319 17.97 22.30 0.16
C ASP A 319 18.13 20.97 0.94
N LEU A 320 19.05 20.89 1.91
CA LEU A 320 19.41 19.66 2.62
C LEU A 320 18.26 19.12 3.47
N ARG A 321 17.95 17.82 3.39
CA ARG A 321 16.95 17.19 4.26
C ARG A 321 17.65 16.44 5.39
N MET A 322 16.97 16.24 6.52
CA MET A 322 17.52 15.40 7.62
C MET A 322 17.91 13.99 7.15
N HIS A 323 17.20 13.42 6.17
CA HIS A 323 17.57 12.11 5.63
C HIS A 323 18.87 12.16 4.83
N ASP A 324 19.21 13.32 4.26
CA ASP A 324 20.45 13.52 3.51
C ASP A 324 21.67 13.46 4.44
N LEU A 325 21.53 13.63 5.76
CA LEU A 325 22.61 13.36 6.72
C LEU A 325 23.07 11.90 6.66
N ARG A 326 22.12 10.97 6.53
CA ARG A 326 22.41 9.55 6.34
C ARG A 326 23.03 9.26 4.98
N HIS A 327 22.58 9.97 3.93
CA HIS A 327 23.23 9.89 2.63
C HIS A 327 24.68 10.40 2.70
N SER A 328 24.89 11.51 3.40
CA SER A 328 26.21 12.11 3.60
C SER A 328 27.15 11.17 4.33
N TYR A 329 26.70 10.55 5.42
CA TYR A 329 27.47 9.52 6.13
C TYR A 329 27.92 8.39 5.18
N ALA A 330 27.00 7.87 4.38
CA ALA A 330 27.31 6.81 3.43
C ALA A 330 28.26 7.26 2.30
N SER A 331 28.04 8.46 1.76
CA SER A 331 28.90 9.05 0.73
C SER A 331 30.32 9.26 1.26
N MET A 332 30.47 9.80 2.47
CA MET A 332 31.78 9.98 3.11
C MET A 332 32.51 8.65 3.31
N LEU A 333 31.80 7.58 3.73
CA LEU A 333 32.40 6.25 3.83
C LEU A 333 32.82 5.68 2.47
N ALA A 334 31.98 5.83 1.44
CA ALA A 334 32.30 5.38 0.08
C ALA A 334 33.54 6.11 -0.45
N SER A 335 33.58 7.44 -0.33
CA SER A 335 34.74 8.25 -0.70
C SER A 335 35.98 7.96 0.15
N SER A 336 35.83 7.38 1.34
CA SER A 336 36.94 6.90 2.19
C SER A 336 37.35 5.45 1.86
N ASN A 337 37.00 4.94 0.68
CA ASN A 337 37.39 3.63 0.18
C ASN A 337 36.81 2.44 1.00
N LEU A 338 35.67 2.63 1.66
CA LEU A 338 34.95 1.49 2.26
C LEU A 338 34.08 0.77 1.23
N SER A 339 34.05 -0.55 1.32
CA SER A 339 33.23 -1.38 0.44
C SER A 339 31.73 -1.22 0.71
N LEU A 340 30.92 -1.32 -0.36
CA LEU A 340 29.45 -1.24 -0.25
C LEU A 340 28.83 -2.24 0.74
N PRO A 341 29.34 -3.48 0.90
CA PRO A 341 28.87 -4.38 1.96
C PRO A 341 29.04 -3.80 3.37
N ILE A 342 30.21 -3.22 3.69
CA ILE A 342 30.48 -2.63 5.00
C ILE A 342 29.56 -1.42 5.23
N ILE A 343 29.45 -0.53 4.23
CA ILE A 343 28.55 0.63 4.30
C ILE A 343 27.09 0.18 4.51
N GLY A 344 26.65 -0.84 3.78
CA GLY A 344 25.33 -1.44 3.91
C GLY A 344 25.08 -2.00 5.31
N GLN A 345 26.08 -2.65 5.91
CA GLN A 345 26.00 -3.19 7.27
C GLN A 345 25.94 -2.07 8.31
N LEU A 346 26.76 -1.01 8.21
CA LEU A 346 26.70 0.14 9.11
C LEU A 346 25.35 0.86 9.05
N LEU A 347 24.79 0.97 7.84
CA LEU A 347 23.48 1.59 7.62
C LEU A 347 22.31 0.67 7.99
N GLY A 348 22.52 -0.65 8.09
CA GLY A 348 21.44 -1.61 8.33
C GLY A 348 20.54 -1.79 7.11
N HIS A 349 21.12 -1.81 5.91
CA HIS A 349 20.42 -2.14 4.68
C HIS A 349 20.23 -3.66 4.58
N THR A 350 18.98 -4.09 4.39
CA THR A 350 18.65 -5.51 4.19
C THR A 350 18.80 -5.96 2.74
N GLN A 351 18.84 -5.02 1.79
CA GLN A 351 18.96 -5.27 0.35
C GLN A 351 20.17 -4.54 -0.20
N ALA A 352 21.05 -5.27 -0.88
CA ALA A 352 22.28 -4.72 -1.47
C ALA A 352 21.99 -3.55 -2.44
N GLN A 353 20.90 -3.63 -3.21
CA GLN A 353 20.48 -2.59 -4.16
C GLN A 353 20.29 -1.21 -3.49
N THR A 354 19.94 -1.16 -2.20
CA THR A 354 19.81 0.12 -1.48
C THR A 354 21.16 0.82 -1.30
N THR A 355 22.25 0.05 -1.19
CA THR A 355 23.61 0.59 -1.06
C THR A 355 24.27 0.83 -2.41
N GLN A 356 23.87 0.11 -3.46
CA GLN A 356 24.42 0.26 -4.82
C GLN A 356 24.34 1.68 -5.38
N ARG A 357 23.40 2.49 -4.88
CA ARG A 357 23.32 3.92 -5.24
C ARG A 357 24.59 4.72 -4.94
N TYR A 358 25.49 4.23 -4.08
CA TYR A 358 26.76 4.89 -3.76
C TYR A 358 27.95 4.37 -4.58
N ALA A 359 27.72 3.40 -5.49
CA ALA A 359 28.79 2.79 -6.27
C ALA A 359 29.57 3.80 -7.12
N HIS A 360 28.90 4.84 -7.63
CA HIS A 360 29.51 5.91 -8.43
C HIS A 360 30.53 6.77 -7.64
N LEU A 361 30.58 6.66 -6.31
CA LEU A 361 31.57 7.37 -5.49
C LEU A 361 32.85 6.56 -5.27
N LEU A 362 32.94 5.37 -5.87
CA LEU A 362 34.08 4.47 -5.77
C LEU A 362 35.06 4.60 -6.94
N ASP A 363 34.92 5.58 -7.83
CA ASP A 363 35.80 5.71 -9.00
C ASP A 363 37.29 5.86 -8.62
N ALA A 364 37.60 6.74 -7.65
CA ALA A 364 38.97 6.88 -7.15
C ALA A 364 39.49 5.61 -6.43
N PRO A 365 38.70 4.96 -5.54
CA PRO A 365 39.00 3.61 -5.04
C PRO A 365 39.29 2.55 -6.09
N LEU A 366 38.55 2.54 -7.20
CA LEU A 366 38.76 1.59 -8.29
C LEU A 366 40.10 1.86 -9.00
N GLN A 367 40.48 3.12 -9.14
CA GLN A 367 41.78 3.53 -9.66
C GLN A 367 42.91 3.09 -8.72
N ASP A 368 42.84 3.42 -7.43
CA ASP A 368 43.83 2.97 -6.42
C ASP A 368 43.99 1.43 -6.42
N ALA A 369 42.88 0.70 -6.58
CA ALA A 369 42.91 -0.76 -6.64
C ALA A 369 43.63 -1.28 -7.89
N THR A 370 43.47 -0.62 -9.04
CA THR A 370 44.17 -0.98 -10.27
C THR A 370 45.65 -0.63 -10.20
N ASP A 371 46.01 0.50 -9.57
CA ASP A 371 47.39 0.96 -9.42
C ASP A 371 48.22 -0.01 -8.57
N LYS A 372 47.61 -0.62 -7.54
CA LYS A 372 48.25 -1.69 -6.74
C LYS A 372 48.67 -2.90 -7.58
N VAL A 373 47.86 -3.28 -8.58
CA VAL A 373 48.22 -4.38 -9.49
C VAL A 373 49.41 -3.99 -10.36
N GLY A 374 49.45 -2.73 -10.82
CA GLY A 374 50.60 -2.17 -11.53
C GLY A 374 51.88 -2.25 -10.71
N ALA A 375 51.84 -1.78 -9.47
CA ALA A 375 52.99 -1.81 -8.56
C ALA A 375 53.53 -3.23 -8.33
N LEU A 376 52.65 -4.24 -8.18
CA LEU A 376 53.08 -5.63 -8.02
C LEU A 376 53.82 -6.19 -9.25
N ILE A 377 53.46 -5.74 -10.46
CA ILE A 377 54.15 -6.14 -11.69
C ILE A 377 55.50 -5.43 -11.81
N GLU A 378 55.59 -4.16 -11.41
CA GLU A 378 56.84 -3.41 -11.38
C GLU A 378 57.83 -3.99 -10.36
N ASP A 379 57.35 -4.35 -9.16
CA ASP A 379 58.15 -5.04 -8.15
C ASP A 379 58.65 -6.40 -8.65
N ALA A 380 57.83 -7.16 -9.41
CA ALA A 380 58.25 -8.45 -9.97
C ALA A 380 59.25 -8.34 -11.15
N ARG A 381 59.42 -7.15 -11.72
CA ARG A 381 60.41 -6.84 -12.77
C ARG A 381 61.73 -6.32 -12.21
N SER A 382 61.74 -5.95 -10.93
CA SER A 382 62.89 -5.46 -10.18
C SER A 382 63.63 -6.64 -9.53
#